data_AF-A0A8S2QMW9-F1
#
_entry.id   AF-A0A8S2QMW9-F1
#
_cell.length_a   1.000
_cell.length_b   1.000
_cell.length_c   1.000
_cell.angle_alpha   90.00
_cell.angle_beta   90.00
_cell.angle_gamma   90.00
#
_symmetry.space_group_name_H-M   'P 1'
#
loop_
_entity.id
_entity.type
_entity.pdbx_description
1 polymer ?
#
loop_
_entity_poly.entity_id
_entity_poly.type
_entity_poly.pdbx_seq_one_letter_code
_entity_poly.pdbx_strand_id
1 'polypeptide(L)'
;HSAVKYYNPIFESTVKLAFYHISFKKIDGKLMDIIIKALEEELGEQIYQSPLKLFENIEPDSADIAAFAFAAEQTSLSLFELYLTLNELSKYKIYVNESHRSNLKINQYYMYFGVALKKWLSIARNKLLHRIEYFLDKDQVETSLSATTNNKFTSSSLDISNCFTQMTQFWRRLAWPDILGAIVYLIKMTEDTANATRLYAILMEEKLNAKKFYDTNDLSFYTQELSLTVNNIERIRESFKALPIELSYDKLLVAAEKFHPIAVVDEYRKQIETTVAICSQDITDRIYRILSKVITNMEMELKQYLFHIVEAPEASTVQDTIQPLFTFLDNQLLPYTEYLIRQNVTRCSG
;
A
#
# COMPACT_ATOMS: atom_id res chain seq x y z
N HIS A 1 29.50 -19.08 -9.30
CA HIS A 1 29.88 -18.17 -10.40
C HIS A 1 31.33 -18.38 -10.86
N SER A 2 32.34 -18.39 -9.99
CA SER A 2 33.74 -18.63 -10.38
C SER A 2 33.98 -19.99 -11.03
N ALA A 3 33.33 -21.05 -10.54
CA ALA A 3 33.54 -22.39 -11.07
C ALA A 3 33.06 -22.58 -12.52
N VAL A 4 31.89 -22.00 -12.87
CA VAL A 4 31.36 -22.08 -14.23
C VAL A 4 32.18 -21.23 -15.20
N LYS A 5 32.66 -20.07 -14.76
CA LYS A 5 33.45 -19.17 -15.62
C LYS A 5 34.85 -19.70 -15.91
N TYR A 6 35.52 -20.29 -14.92
CA TYR A 6 36.92 -20.69 -15.04
C TYR A 6 37.11 -22.20 -15.28
N TYR A 7 36.33 -23.07 -14.64
CA TYR A 7 36.54 -24.52 -14.74
C TYR A 7 35.69 -25.19 -15.81
N ASN A 8 34.50 -24.68 -16.14
CA ASN A 8 33.66 -25.30 -17.19
C ASN A 8 34.33 -25.29 -18.58
N PRO A 9 34.96 -24.20 -19.06
CA PRO A 9 35.65 -24.21 -20.35
C PRO A 9 36.86 -25.16 -20.38
N ILE A 10 37.58 -25.27 -19.26
CA ILE A 10 38.72 -26.20 -19.11
C ILE A 10 38.21 -27.65 -19.13
N PHE A 11 37.12 -27.94 -18.43
CA PHE A 11 36.51 -29.26 -18.42
C PHE A 11 35.97 -29.64 -19.82
N GLU A 12 35.26 -28.74 -20.48
CA GLU A 12 34.71 -28.97 -21.83
C GLU A 12 35.81 -29.18 -22.86
N SER A 13 36.90 -28.41 -22.81
CA SER A 13 38.04 -28.60 -23.72
C SER A 13 38.82 -29.89 -23.45
N THR A 14 38.92 -30.31 -22.19
CA THR A 14 39.69 -31.51 -21.79
C THR A 14 38.88 -32.80 -22.00
N VAL A 15 37.63 -32.81 -21.54
CA VAL A 15 36.77 -34.01 -21.51
C VAL A 15 35.86 -34.08 -22.74
N LYS A 16 35.77 -32.99 -23.55
CA LYS A 16 34.88 -32.88 -24.72
C LYS A 16 33.40 -33.14 -24.38
N LEU A 17 33.01 -32.82 -23.15
CA LEU A 17 31.66 -33.02 -22.63
C LEU A 17 31.10 -31.72 -22.06
N ALA A 18 29.95 -31.28 -22.57
CA ALA A 18 29.20 -30.13 -22.04
C ALA A 18 28.46 -30.52 -20.74
N PHE A 19 29.22 -30.81 -19.69
CA PHE A 19 28.73 -31.36 -18.43
C PHE A 19 27.62 -30.51 -17.81
N TYR A 20 27.78 -29.18 -17.80
CA TYR A 20 26.78 -28.27 -17.22
C TYR A 20 25.46 -28.31 -17.98
N HIS A 21 25.52 -28.29 -19.32
CA HIS A 21 24.36 -28.40 -20.19
C HIS A 21 23.59 -29.70 -19.96
N ILE A 22 24.30 -30.84 -19.96
CA ILE A 22 23.70 -32.16 -19.79
C ILE A 22 23.08 -32.32 -18.40
N SER A 23 23.81 -31.89 -17.36
CA SER A 23 23.36 -32.01 -15.97
C SER A 23 22.14 -31.15 -15.71
N PHE A 24 22.16 -29.89 -16.17
CA PHE A 24 21.03 -28.97 -16.01
C PHE A 24 19.78 -29.51 -16.70
N LYS A 25 19.89 -29.97 -17.95
CA LYS A 25 18.74 -30.54 -18.69
C LYS A 25 18.15 -31.78 -18.00
N LYS A 26 19.01 -32.63 -17.43
CA LYS A 26 18.56 -33.85 -16.72
C LYS A 26 17.88 -33.52 -15.38
N ILE A 27 18.36 -32.50 -14.69
CA ILE A 27 17.78 -32.03 -13.42
C ILE A 27 16.47 -31.29 -13.69
N ASP A 28 16.42 -30.40 -14.68
CA ASP A 28 15.26 -29.58 -15.04
C ASP A 28 13.96 -30.39 -15.12
N GLY A 29 13.96 -31.45 -15.93
CA GLY A 29 12.78 -32.31 -16.10
C GLY A 29 12.33 -32.95 -14.79
N LYS A 30 13.23 -33.66 -14.11
CA LYS A 30 12.91 -34.43 -12.90
C LYS A 30 12.54 -33.53 -11.72
N LEU A 31 13.26 -32.43 -11.56
CA LEU A 31 13.03 -31.47 -10.48
C LEU A 31 11.65 -30.84 -10.62
N MET A 32 11.30 -30.39 -11.83
CA MET A 32 9.99 -29.79 -12.08
C MET A 32 8.86 -30.80 -11.85
N ASP A 33 9.01 -32.06 -12.27
CA ASP A 33 7.99 -33.08 -12.06
C ASP A 33 7.76 -33.37 -10.56
N ILE A 34 8.83 -33.40 -9.75
CA ILE A 34 8.73 -33.54 -8.29
C ILE A 34 8.03 -32.33 -7.66
N ILE A 35 8.39 -31.12 -8.09
CA ILE A 35 7.83 -29.88 -7.53
C ILE A 35 6.36 -29.74 -7.89
N ILE A 36 5.97 -29.98 -9.14
CA ILE A 36 4.58 -29.89 -9.57
C ILE A 36 3.73 -30.87 -8.77
N LYS A 37 4.21 -32.11 -8.60
CA LYS A 37 3.51 -33.11 -7.78
C LYS A 37 3.36 -32.66 -6.33
N ALA A 38 4.42 -32.13 -5.71
CA ALA A 38 4.36 -31.61 -4.34
C ALA A 38 3.41 -30.40 -4.21
N LEU A 39 3.41 -29.49 -5.19
CA LEU A 39 2.49 -28.36 -5.23
C LEU A 39 1.03 -28.81 -5.41
N GLU A 40 0.79 -29.85 -6.20
CA GLU A 40 -0.54 -30.43 -6.40
C GLU A 40 -1.05 -31.12 -5.13
N GLU A 41 -0.17 -31.82 -4.40
CA GLU A 41 -0.49 -32.42 -3.09
C GLU A 41 -0.81 -31.34 -2.04
N GLU A 42 -0.10 -30.21 -2.03
CA GLU A 42 -0.27 -29.14 -1.03
C GLU A 42 -1.37 -28.10 -1.37
N LEU A 43 -1.56 -27.78 -2.65
CA LEU A 43 -2.44 -26.69 -3.12
C LEU A 43 -3.61 -27.19 -3.99
N GLY A 44 -3.64 -28.48 -4.33
CA GLY A 44 -4.65 -29.11 -5.18
C GLY A 44 -4.49 -28.80 -6.67
N GLU A 45 -5.38 -29.34 -7.49
CA GLU A 45 -5.38 -29.18 -8.96
C GLU A 45 -5.64 -27.73 -9.42
N GLN A 46 -5.96 -26.82 -8.51
CA GLN A 46 -6.16 -25.40 -8.83
C GLN A 46 -4.87 -24.72 -9.29
N ILE A 47 -3.69 -25.31 -9.05
CA ILE A 47 -2.40 -24.81 -9.54
C ILE A 47 -2.34 -24.69 -11.08
N TYR A 48 -3.22 -25.39 -11.81
CA TYR A 48 -3.31 -25.33 -13.26
C TYR A 48 -4.26 -24.22 -13.78
N GLN A 49 -4.94 -23.50 -12.90
CA GLN A 49 -5.87 -22.43 -13.27
C GLN A 49 -5.14 -21.14 -13.66
N SER A 50 -5.73 -20.37 -14.58
CA SER A 50 -5.19 -19.07 -14.96
C SER A 50 -5.31 -18.05 -13.82
N PRO A 51 -4.40 -17.06 -13.76
CA PRO A 51 -4.48 -15.95 -12.80
C PRO A 51 -5.86 -15.28 -12.76
N LEU A 52 -6.49 -15.04 -13.92
CA LEU A 52 -7.80 -14.39 -13.99
C LEU A 52 -8.88 -15.19 -13.25
N LYS A 53 -8.97 -16.50 -13.51
CA LYS A 53 -9.97 -17.39 -12.87
C LYS A 53 -9.75 -17.52 -11.36
N LEU A 54 -8.49 -17.50 -10.93
CA LEU A 54 -8.16 -17.56 -9.51
C LEU A 54 -8.70 -16.34 -8.75
N PHE A 55 -8.85 -15.17 -9.39
CA PHE A 55 -9.25 -13.93 -8.74
C PHE A 55 -10.73 -13.55 -8.95
N GLU A 56 -11.48 -14.29 -9.77
CA GLU A 56 -12.94 -14.14 -9.93
C GLU A 56 -13.72 -14.64 -8.70
N ASN A 57 -13.24 -15.69 -8.03
CA ASN A 57 -13.87 -16.28 -6.85
C ASN A 57 -13.23 -15.74 -5.56
N ILE A 58 -13.76 -14.61 -5.06
CA ILE A 58 -13.44 -14.07 -3.74
C ILE A 58 -14.52 -14.57 -2.77
N GLU A 59 -14.29 -15.74 -2.15
CA GLU A 59 -15.04 -16.05 -0.95
C GLU A 59 -14.58 -15.10 0.19
N PRO A 60 -15.51 -14.56 0.98
CA PRO A 60 -15.15 -13.88 2.21
C PRO A 60 -14.50 -14.90 3.16
N ASP A 61 -13.23 -14.68 3.51
CA ASP A 61 -12.49 -15.52 4.45
C ASP A 61 -13.32 -15.69 5.73
N SER A 62 -13.72 -16.93 6.04
CA SER A 62 -14.48 -17.27 7.25
C SER A 62 -13.62 -17.17 8.50
N ALA A 63 -14.27 -16.82 9.61
CA ALA A 63 -13.70 -16.16 10.78
C ALA A 63 -12.82 -17.00 11.74
N ASP A 64 -12.44 -18.24 11.42
CA ASP A 64 -11.62 -19.07 12.31
C ASP A 64 -10.13 -19.02 11.94
N ILE A 65 -9.54 -17.85 12.14
CA ILE A 65 -8.28 -17.44 11.50
C ILE A 65 -7.05 -17.82 12.33
N ALA A 66 -7.06 -17.85 13.66
CA ALA A 66 -5.79 -17.82 14.43
C ALA A 66 -4.93 -19.10 14.35
N ALA A 67 -5.52 -20.29 14.54
CA ALA A 67 -4.77 -21.56 14.51
C ALA A 67 -4.51 -22.05 13.07
N PHE A 68 -5.48 -21.83 12.17
CA PHE A 68 -5.31 -22.07 10.74
C PHE A 68 -4.29 -21.11 10.12
N ALA A 69 -4.23 -19.85 10.55
CA ALA A 69 -3.29 -18.86 10.04
C ALA A 69 -1.84 -19.22 10.34
N PHE A 70 -1.50 -19.74 11.52
CA PHE A 70 -0.10 -20.05 11.83
C PHE A 70 0.44 -21.19 10.95
N ALA A 71 -0.30 -22.29 10.81
CA ALA A 71 0.08 -23.39 9.92
C ALA A 71 0.06 -22.94 8.46
N ALA A 72 -0.98 -22.19 8.05
CA ALA A 72 -1.08 -21.64 6.70
C ALA A 72 0.03 -20.64 6.39
N GLU A 73 0.53 -19.91 7.38
CA GLU A 73 1.64 -18.95 7.28
C GLU A 73 2.98 -19.68 7.17
N GLN A 74 3.22 -20.74 7.94
CA GLN A 74 4.43 -21.56 7.79
C GLN A 74 4.51 -22.21 6.42
N THR A 75 3.44 -22.87 5.96
CA THR A 75 3.37 -23.42 4.60
C THR A 75 3.52 -22.33 3.53
N SER A 76 2.97 -21.14 3.79
CA SER A 76 3.11 -19.99 2.90
C SER A 76 4.57 -19.53 2.78
N LEU A 77 5.33 -19.50 3.89
CA LEU A 77 6.74 -19.12 3.91
C LEU A 77 7.62 -20.14 3.17
N SER A 78 7.43 -21.44 3.42
CA SER A 78 8.20 -22.48 2.73
C SER A 78 7.91 -22.50 1.22
N LEU A 79 6.64 -22.30 0.80
CA LEU A 79 6.30 -22.11 -0.62
C LEU A 79 6.97 -20.87 -1.21
N PHE A 80 7.07 -19.77 -0.45
CA PHE A 80 7.73 -18.55 -0.90
C PHE A 80 9.24 -18.76 -1.07
N GLU A 81 9.89 -19.45 -0.14
CA GLU A 81 11.30 -19.83 -0.24
C GLU A 81 11.56 -20.76 -1.43
N LEU A 82 10.68 -21.75 -1.66
CA LEU A 82 10.74 -22.63 -2.83
C LEU A 82 10.64 -21.81 -4.12
N TYR A 83 9.67 -20.89 -4.21
CA TYR A 83 9.50 -20.01 -5.36
C TYR A 83 10.77 -19.19 -5.64
N LEU A 84 11.34 -18.56 -4.61
CA LEU A 84 12.56 -17.76 -4.76
C LEU A 84 13.76 -18.61 -5.17
N THR A 85 13.86 -19.82 -4.63
CA THR A 85 14.90 -20.80 -4.99
C THR A 85 14.78 -21.21 -6.46
N LEU A 86 13.56 -21.43 -6.96
CA LEU A 86 13.32 -21.75 -8.37
C LEU A 86 13.58 -20.55 -9.28
N ASN A 87 13.21 -19.35 -8.85
CA ASN A 87 13.55 -18.12 -9.55
C ASN A 87 15.08 -18.01 -9.72
N GLU A 88 15.82 -18.20 -8.63
CA GLU A 88 17.28 -18.16 -8.67
C GLU A 88 17.88 -19.29 -9.51
N LEU A 89 17.37 -20.52 -9.38
CA LEU A 89 17.80 -21.66 -10.18
C LEU A 89 17.56 -21.42 -11.68
N SER A 90 16.43 -20.79 -12.04
CA SER A 90 16.09 -20.45 -13.43
C SER A 90 17.13 -19.54 -14.07
N LYS A 91 17.82 -18.68 -13.31
CA LYS A 91 18.87 -17.78 -13.82
C LYS A 91 20.09 -18.55 -14.32
N TYR A 92 20.33 -19.77 -13.83
CA TYR A 92 21.44 -20.61 -14.30
C TYR A 92 21.21 -21.20 -15.71
N LYS A 93 20.02 -21.03 -16.30
CA LYS A 93 19.76 -21.42 -17.70
C LYS A 93 20.68 -20.71 -18.71
N ILE A 94 21.27 -19.58 -18.33
CA ILE A 94 22.27 -18.87 -19.17
C ILE A 94 23.46 -19.76 -19.55
N TYR A 95 23.76 -20.78 -18.75
CA TYR A 95 24.86 -21.71 -18.98
C TYR A 95 24.46 -22.93 -19.84
N VAL A 96 23.20 -23.02 -20.26
CA VAL A 96 22.69 -24.02 -21.20
C VAL A 96 22.81 -23.46 -22.62
N ASN A 97 23.08 -24.30 -23.62
CA ASN A 97 23.07 -23.92 -25.03
C ASN A 97 21.78 -23.19 -25.42
N GLU A 98 21.92 -22.07 -26.15
CA GLU A 98 20.84 -21.14 -26.48
C GLU A 98 19.65 -21.83 -27.17
N SER A 99 19.91 -22.74 -28.10
CA SER A 99 18.91 -23.53 -28.81
C SER A 99 18.00 -24.39 -27.91
N HIS A 100 18.42 -24.65 -26.68
CA HIS A 100 17.68 -25.47 -25.71
C HIS A 100 17.11 -24.65 -24.56
N ARG A 101 17.49 -23.38 -24.40
CA ARG A 101 17.10 -22.57 -23.24
C ARG A 101 15.60 -22.36 -23.16
N SER A 102 14.92 -22.17 -24.28
CA SER A 102 13.45 -21.96 -24.32
C SER A 102 12.66 -23.19 -23.92
N ASN A 103 13.21 -24.39 -24.13
CA ASN A 103 12.51 -25.66 -23.92
C ASN A 103 12.65 -26.22 -22.50
N LEU A 104 13.32 -25.50 -21.59
CA LEU A 104 13.47 -25.91 -20.20
C LEU A 104 12.14 -25.74 -19.46
N LYS A 105 11.72 -26.77 -18.70
CA LYS A 105 10.49 -26.74 -17.90
C LYS A 105 10.55 -25.65 -16.83
N ILE A 106 11.72 -25.40 -16.26
CA ILE A 106 11.95 -24.34 -15.25
C ILE A 106 11.66 -22.94 -15.77
N ASN A 107 11.47 -22.71 -17.08
CA ASN A 107 11.01 -21.40 -17.57
C ASN A 107 9.58 -21.08 -17.14
N GLN A 108 8.76 -22.09 -16.89
CA GLN A 108 7.33 -21.96 -16.60
C GLN A 108 7.00 -22.27 -15.13
N TYR A 109 8.02 -22.38 -14.26
CA TYR A 109 7.83 -22.76 -12.86
C TYR A 109 6.79 -21.91 -12.14
N TYR A 110 6.77 -20.60 -12.43
CA TYR A 110 5.87 -19.63 -11.79
C TYR A 110 4.39 -19.92 -12.03
N MET A 111 4.03 -20.62 -13.12
CA MET A 111 2.63 -20.90 -13.46
C MET A 111 1.94 -21.73 -12.37
N TYR A 112 2.67 -22.63 -11.71
CA TYR A 112 2.15 -23.48 -10.65
C TYR A 112 2.02 -22.79 -9.29
N PHE A 113 2.50 -21.54 -9.17
CA PHE A 113 2.45 -20.77 -7.93
C PHE A 113 1.28 -19.77 -7.89
N GLY A 114 0.38 -19.78 -8.86
CA GLY A 114 -0.76 -18.85 -8.90
C GLY A 114 -1.63 -18.90 -7.63
N VAL A 115 -1.94 -20.12 -7.15
CA VAL A 115 -2.71 -20.34 -5.91
C VAL A 115 -1.94 -19.83 -4.69
N ALA A 116 -0.64 -20.13 -4.61
CA ALA A 116 0.23 -19.66 -3.53
C ALA A 116 0.30 -18.13 -3.50
N LEU A 117 0.44 -17.49 -4.66
CA LEU A 117 0.45 -16.03 -4.79
C LEU A 117 -0.87 -15.41 -4.34
N LYS A 118 -2.02 -15.97 -4.75
CA LYS A 118 -3.33 -15.53 -4.24
C LYS A 118 -3.38 -15.59 -2.72
N LYS A 119 -2.91 -16.69 -2.13
CA LYS A 119 -2.83 -16.86 -0.67
C LYS A 119 -1.91 -15.83 -0.02
N TRP A 120 -0.74 -15.56 -0.59
CA TRP A 120 0.20 -14.54 -0.09
C TRP A 120 -0.42 -13.15 -0.10
N LEU A 121 -1.11 -12.78 -1.18
CA LEU A 121 -1.80 -11.49 -1.28
C LEU A 121 -2.94 -11.38 -0.26
N SER A 122 -3.73 -12.44 -0.06
CA SER A 122 -4.78 -12.45 0.98
C SER A 122 -4.20 -12.30 2.38
N ILE A 123 -3.14 -13.04 2.71
CA ILE A 123 -2.44 -12.92 4.01
C ILE A 123 -1.90 -11.50 4.20
N ALA A 124 -1.28 -10.91 3.17
CA ALA A 124 -0.75 -9.55 3.23
C ALA A 124 -1.87 -8.52 3.47
N ARG A 125 -3.00 -8.66 2.77
CA ARG A 125 -4.19 -7.82 2.97
C ARG A 125 -4.73 -7.96 4.39
N ASN A 126 -4.96 -9.17 4.87
CA ASN A 126 -5.55 -9.41 6.20
C ASN A 126 -4.61 -8.90 7.31
N LYS A 127 -3.29 -9.07 7.15
CA LYS A 127 -2.29 -8.48 8.06
C LYS A 127 -2.32 -6.95 8.05
N LEU A 128 -2.49 -6.33 6.88
CA LEU A 128 -2.60 -4.88 6.77
C LEU A 128 -3.85 -4.36 7.49
N LEU A 129 -5.01 -5.00 7.28
CA LEU A 129 -6.27 -4.64 7.94
C LEU A 129 -6.15 -4.79 9.47
N HIS A 130 -5.62 -5.92 9.94
CA HIS A 130 -5.41 -6.12 11.37
C HIS A 130 -4.41 -5.12 11.97
N ARG A 131 -3.36 -4.74 11.24
CA ARG A 131 -2.43 -3.71 11.68
C ARG A 131 -3.08 -2.35 11.79
N ILE A 132 -3.96 -1.98 10.85
CA ILE A 132 -4.74 -0.75 10.94
C ILE A 132 -5.52 -0.74 12.26
N GLU A 133 -6.31 -1.76 12.53
CA GLU A 133 -7.09 -1.85 13.78
C GLU A 133 -6.20 -1.79 15.03
N TYR A 134 -5.14 -2.61 15.07
CA TYR A 134 -4.23 -2.71 16.21
C TYR A 134 -3.49 -1.40 16.51
N PHE A 135 -2.92 -0.76 15.49
CA PHE A 135 -2.15 0.46 15.71
C PHE A 135 -3.07 1.64 16.00
N LEU A 136 -4.30 1.67 15.47
CA LEU A 136 -5.26 2.74 15.78
C LEU A 136 -5.77 2.66 17.22
N ASP A 137 -6.02 1.46 17.74
CA ASP A 137 -6.39 1.26 19.15
C ASP A 137 -5.28 1.75 20.09
N LYS A 138 -4.03 1.48 19.72
CA LYS A 138 -2.84 1.92 20.46
C LYS A 138 -2.40 3.36 20.16
N ASP A 139 -3.04 4.03 19.21
CA ASP A 139 -2.69 5.39 18.82
C ASP A 139 -3.23 6.38 19.86
N GLN A 140 -2.56 6.41 21.01
CA GLN A 140 -2.82 7.38 22.06
C GLN A 140 -2.19 8.71 21.65
N VAL A 141 -3.06 9.65 21.25
CA VAL A 141 -2.71 11.06 20.99
C VAL A 141 -1.86 11.62 22.14
N GLU A 142 -2.10 11.13 23.38
CA GLU A 142 -1.42 11.49 24.62
C GLU A 142 0.11 11.31 24.63
N THR A 143 0.66 10.35 23.88
CA THR A 143 2.12 10.08 23.91
C THR A 143 2.93 10.99 22.97
N SER A 144 2.26 11.56 21.97
CA SER A 144 2.82 12.59 21.08
C SER A 144 2.82 14.00 21.71
N LEU A 145 2.28 14.15 22.92
CA LEU A 145 2.06 15.43 23.63
C LEU A 145 3.28 16.01 24.35
N SER A 146 4.50 15.57 24.04
CA SER A 146 5.65 16.31 24.54
C SER A 146 5.71 17.67 23.84
N ALA A 147 5.50 18.75 24.60
CA ALA A 147 5.60 20.16 24.18
C ALA A 147 6.97 20.57 23.58
N THR A 148 7.86 19.60 23.34
CA THR A 148 9.20 19.77 22.78
C THR A 148 9.35 19.15 21.38
N THR A 149 8.37 18.39 20.90
CA THR A 149 8.43 17.74 19.58
C THR A 149 7.36 18.30 18.65
N ASN A 150 7.80 18.99 17.60
CA ASN A 150 7.02 19.55 16.50
C ASN A 150 6.43 18.44 15.59
N ASN A 151 5.91 17.36 16.19
CA ASN A 151 5.50 16.14 15.52
C ASN A 151 4.04 16.25 15.06
N LYS A 152 3.83 16.42 13.76
CA LYS A 152 2.51 16.62 13.13
C LYS A 152 1.77 15.32 12.81
N PHE A 153 2.33 14.17 13.21
CA PHE A 153 1.82 12.84 12.91
C PHE A 153 1.90 11.93 14.12
N THR A 154 1.03 10.94 14.18
CA THR A 154 1.14 9.87 15.19
C THR A 154 1.88 8.65 14.61
N SER A 155 2.28 7.72 15.49
CA SER A 155 2.99 6.50 15.08
C SER A 155 2.15 5.62 14.16
N SER A 156 0.83 5.58 14.32
CA SER A 156 -0.04 4.75 13.47
C SER A 156 0.14 5.08 11.98
N SER A 157 0.21 6.37 11.64
CA SER A 157 0.42 6.80 10.26
C SER A 157 1.78 6.35 9.71
N LEU A 158 2.80 6.24 10.58
CA LEU A 158 4.12 5.73 10.23
C LEU A 158 4.10 4.23 9.98
N ASP A 159 3.51 3.48 10.90
CA ASP A 159 3.43 2.03 10.82
C ASP A 159 2.63 1.57 9.60
N ILE A 160 1.51 2.24 9.28
CA ILE A 160 0.70 1.89 8.11
C ILE A 160 1.42 2.24 6.79
N SER A 161 2.11 3.39 6.68
CA SER A 161 2.95 3.66 5.51
C SER A 161 4.03 2.60 5.33
N ASN A 162 4.67 2.18 6.43
CA ASN A 162 5.68 1.12 6.39
C ASN A 162 5.09 -0.22 5.91
N CYS A 163 3.81 -0.50 6.19
CA CYS A 163 3.12 -1.68 5.64
C CYS A 163 2.98 -1.58 4.11
N PHE A 164 2.64 -0.42 3.58
CA PHE A 164 2.59 -0.20 2.12
C PHE A 164 3.98 -0.43 1.50
N THR A 165 5.03 0.12 2.10
CA THR A 165 6.41 -0.11 1.64
C THR A 165 6.83 -1.58 1.72
N GLN A 166 6.47 -2.31 2.79
CA GLN A 166 6.75 -3.74 2.88
C GLN A 166 6.05 -4.53 1.78
N MET A 167 4.81 -4.16 1.45
CA MET A 167 4.05 -4.78 0.37
C MET A 167 4.68 -4.48 -1.01
N THR A 168 5.17 -3.26 -1.26
CA THR A 168 5.87 -2.95 -2.52
C THR A 168 7.21 -3.67 -2.62
N GLN A 169 7.94 -3.82 -1.52
CA GLN A 169 9.18 -4.62 -1.47
C GLN A 169 8.92 -6.10 -1.71
N PHE A 170 7.86 -6.66 -1.11
CA PHE A 170 7.43 -8.04 -1.35
C PHE A 170 7.19 -8.27 -2.85
N TRP A 171 6.42 -7.39 -3.49
CA TRP A 171 6.15 -7.47 -4.92
C TRP A 171 7.42 -7.45 -5.78
N ARG A 172 8.32 -6.50 -5.51
CA ARG A 172 9.59 -6.39 -6.24
C ARG A 172 10.46 -7.64 -6.07
N ARG A 173 10.48 -8.22 -4.86
CA ARG A 173 11.25 -9.44 -4.56
C ARG A 173 10.67 -10.66 -5.27
N LEU A 174 9.35 -10.73 -5.42
CA LEU A 174 8.69 -11.78 -6.17
C LEU A 174 9.17 -11.80 -7.63
N ALA A 175 9.36 -10.63 -8.25
CA ALA A 175 9.86 -10.50 -9.62
C ALA A 175 9.08 -11.41 -10.59
N TRP A 176 7.74 -11.32 -10.52
CA TRP A 176 6.84 -12.24 -11.21
C TRP A 176 7.10 -12.26 -12.73
N PRO A 177 7.42 -13.43 -13.33
CA PRO A 177 7.89 -13.48 -14.72
C PRO A 177 6.83 -13.20 -15.79
N ASP A 178 5.55 -13.47 -15.49
CA ASP A 178 4.46 -13.27 -16.44
C ASP A 178 3.91 -11.84 -16.36
N ILE A 179 4.11 -11.08 -17.43
CA ILE A 179 3.77 -9.65 -17.50
C ILE A 179 2.26 -9.43 -17.33
N LEU A 180 1.41 -10.24 -17.98
CA LEU A 180 -0.03 -10.05 -17.88
C LEU A 180 -0.56 -10.44 -16.51
N GLY A 181 -0.17 -11.62 -16.00
CA GLY A 181 -0.51 -12.03 -14.64
C GLY A 181 -0.05 -10.98 -13.63
N ALA A 182 1.15 -10.43 -13.81
CA ALA A 182 1.68 -9.36 -12.97
C ALA A 182 0.76 -8.13 -12.94
N ILE A 183 0.25 -7.67 -14.09
CA ILE A 183 -0.67 -6.52 -14.15
C ILE A 183 -1.96 -6.82 -13.38
N VAL A 184 -2.55 -8.01 -13.57
CA VAL A 184 -3.78 -8.41 -12.86
C VAL A 184 -3.58 -8.42 -11.34
N TYR A 185 -2.47 -8.98 -10.87
CA TYR A 185 -2.15 -8.98 -9.44
C TYR A 185 -1.94 -7.57 -8.89
N LEU A 186 -1.31 -6.71 -9.66
CA LEU A 186 -1.05 -5.33 -9.26
C LEU A 186 -2.30 -4.46 -9.19
N ILE A 187 -3.26 -4.67 -10.11
CA ILE A 187 -4.59 -4.07 -10.02
C ILE A 187 -5.25 -4.47 -8.71
N LYS A 188 -5.27 -5.79 -8.41
CA LYS A 188 -5.85 -6.28 -7.16
C LYS A 188 -5.17 -5.72 -5.91
N MET A 189 -3.84 -5.66 -5.90
CA MET A 189 -3.08 -5.05 -4.80
C MET A 189 -3.41 -3.56 -4.64
N THR A 190 -3.61 -2.83 -5.73
CA THR A 190 -4.04 -1.42 -5.69
C THR A 190 -5.41 -1.29 -5.05
N GLU A 191 -6.37 -2.11 -5.46
CA GLU A 191 -7.73 -2.11 -4.92
C GLU A 191 -7.74 -2.44 -3.42
N ASP A 192 -7.02 -3.48 -3.00
CA ASP A 192 -6.94 -3.89 -1.60
C ASP A 192 -6.26 -2.79 -0.74
N THR A 193 -5.24 -2.10 -1.27
CA THR A 193 -4.58 -0.98 -0.60
C THR A 193 -5.47 0.27 -0.54
N ALA A 194 -6.26 0.52 -1.59
CA ALA A 194 -7.25 1.59 -1.61
C ALA A 194 -8.31 1.37 -0.52
N ASN A 195 -8.80 0.14 -0.38
CA ASN A 195 -9.76 -0.22 0.67
C ASN A 195 -9.16 -0.07 2.07
N ALA A 196 -7.92 -0.51 2.28
CA ALA A 196 -7.21 -0.30 3.54
C ALA A 196 -7.00 1.19 3.85
N THR A 197 -6.69 2.01 2.85
CA THR A 197 -6.56 3.48 2.97
C THR A 197 -7.87 4.13 3.39
N ARG A 198 -9.00 3.72 2.77
CA ARG A 198 -10.34 4.18 3.16
C ARG A 198 -10.69 3.77 4.59
N LEU A 199 -10.42 2.52 4.96
CA LEU A 199 -10.67 2.00 6.30
C LEU A 199 -9.90 2.81 7.36
N TYR A 200 -8.60 3.04 7.14
CA TYR A 200 -7.79 3.87 8.03
C TYR A 200 -8.42 5.24 8.25
N ALA A 201 -8.85 5.91 7.18
CA ALA A 201 -9.45 7.24 7.29
C ALA A 201 -10.84 7.24 7.95
N ILE A 202 -11.63 6.17 7.76
CA ILE A 202 -12.92 5.97 8.47
C ILE A 202 -12.65 5.85 9.97
N LEU A 203 -11.79 4.92 10.38
CA LEU A 203 -11.52 4.64 11.79
C LEU A 203 -10.89 5.86 12.49
N MET A 204 -10.03 6.62 11.81
CA MET A 204 -9.49 7.88 12.35
C MET A 204 -10.58 8.93 12.62
N GLU A 205 -11.56 9.07 11.72
CA GLU A 205 -12.71 9.96 11.93
C GLU A 205 -13.64 9.45 13.05
N GLU A 206 -13.83 8.13 13.16
CA GLU A 206 -14.60 7.52 14.24
C GLU A 206 -13.98 7.79 15.62
N LYS A 207 -12.65 7.87 15.73
CA LYS A 207 -11.98 8.27 16.98
C LYS A 207 -12.33 9.70 17.41
N LEU A 208 -12.41 10.63 16.47
CA LEU A 208 -12.89 11.99 16.76
C LEU A 208 -14.36 11.95 17.22
N ASN A 209 -15.19 11.16 16.55
CA ASN A 209 -16.60 11.04 16.87
C ASN A 209 -16.83 10.41 18.27
N ALA A 210 -16.06 9.38 18.63
CA ALA A 210 -16.11 8.75 19.95
C ALA A 210 -15.79 9.73 21.10
N LYS A 211 -15.01 10.77 20.82
CA LYS A 211 -14.71 11.86 21.74
C LYS A 211 -15.72 13.01 21.69
N LYS A 212 -16.84 12.85 20.99
CA LYS A 212 -17.91 13.86 20.85
C LYS A 212 -17.43 15.16 20.20
N PHE A 213 -16.43 15.09 19.33
CA PHE A 213 -15.90 16.24 18.59
C PHE A 213 -17.00 17.03 17.86
N TYR A 214 -17.95 16.33 17.25
CA TYR A 214 -19.01 16.97 16.46
C TYR A 214 -20.14 17.57 17.32
N ASP A 215 -20.26 17.16 18.58
CA ASP A 215 -21.33 17.55 19.50
C ASP A 215 -21.02 18.85 20.26
N THR A 216 -19.75 19.28 20.28
CA THR A 216 -19.31 20.51 20.94
C THR A 216 -19.20 21.67 19.95
N ASN A 217 -19.35 22.90 20.49
CA ASN A 217 -18.99 24.14 19.81
C ASN A 217 -17.66 24.71 20.34
N ASP A 218 -17.19 24.26 21.51
CA ASP A 218 -15.85 24.57 21.99
C ASP A 218 -14.84 23.61 21.36
N LEU A 219 -14.21 24.07 20.28
CA LEU A 219 -13.26 23.30 19.48
C LEU A 219 -11.81 23.45 19.96
N SER A 220 -11.54 24.36 20.91
CA SER A 220 -10.18 24.69 21.36
C SER A 220 -9.46 23.48 21.97
N PHE A 221 -10.19 22.62 22.66
CA PHE A 221 -9.68 21.36 23.23
C PHE A 221 -9.35 20.28 22.18
N TYR A 222 -9.88 20.41 20.96
CA TYR A 222 -9.75 19.40 19.91
C TYR A 222 -8.82 19.80 18.76
N THR A 223 -8.33 21.04 18.75
CA THR A 223 -7.49 21.57 17.66
C THR A 223 -6.31 20.66 17.33
N GLN A 224 -5.58 20.21 18.34
CA GLN A 224 -4.42 19.33 18.14
C GLN A 224 -4.82 17.94 17.64
N GLU A 225 -5.84 17.33 18.24
CA GLU A 225 -6.28 15.98 17.89
C GLU A 225 -6.87 15.90 16.48
N LEU A 226 -7.70 16.89 16.12
CA LEU A 226 -8.20 17.03 14.77
C LEU A 226 -7.04 17.21 13.78
N SER A 227 -6.07 18.07 14.11
CA SER A 227 -4.92 18.32 13.25
C SER A 227 -4.10 17.06 13.01
N LEU A 228 -3.79 16.30 14.06
CA LEU A 228 -3.13 15.00 13.96
C LEU A 228 -3.95 14.03 13.11
N THR A 229 -5.27 14.01 13.30
CA THR A 229 -6.18 13.15 12.54
C THR A 229 -6.10 13.44 11.04
N VAL A 230 -6.30 14.69 10.62
CA VAL A 230 -6.29 15.04 9.19
C VAL A 230 -4.89 14.95 8.58
N ASN A 231 -3.83 15.19 9.36
CA ASN A 231 -2.46 15.03 8.90
C ASN A 231 -2.12 13.56 8.65
N ASN A 232 -2.48 12.68 9.57
CA ASN A 232 -2.31 11.24 9.43
C ASN A 232 -3.05 10.69 8.20
N ILE A 233 -4.31 11.10 8.02
CA ILE A 233 -5.11 10.72 6.86
C ILE A 233 -4.43 11.17 5.56
N GLU A 234 -3.94 12.42 5.50
CA GLU A 234 -3.22 12.93 4.32
C GLU A 234 -1.91 12.18 4.08
N ARG A 235 -1.17 11.82 5.12
CA ARG A 235 0.06 11.03 4.99
C ARG A 235 -0.21 9.66 4.38
N ILE A 236 -1.25 8.96 4.81
CA ILE A 236 -1.62 7.66 4.21
C ILE A 236 -2.08 7.87 2.77
N ARG A 237 -2.83 8.93 2.48
CA ARG A 237 -3.22 9.29 1.10
C ARG A 237 -2.01 9.48 0.19
N GLU A 238 -1.01 10.24 0.62
CA GLU A 238 0.21 10.46 -0.17
C GLU A 238 1.05 9.18 -0.32
N SER A 239 1.13 8.36 0.74
CA SER A 239 1.77 7.04 0.66
C SER A 239 1.07 6.11 -0.35
N PHE A 240 -0.27 6.13 -0.41
CA PHE A 240 -1.03 5.37 -1.39
C PHE A 240 -0.88 5.95 -2.81
N LYS A 241 -0.86 7.28 -2.98
CA LYS A 241 -0.65 7.92 -4.28
C LYS A 241 0.72 7.62 -4.89
N ALA A 242 1.74 7.38 -4.05
CA ALA A 242 3.06 6.97 -4.50
C ALA A 242 3.13 5.51 -4.99
N LEU A 243 2.11 4.69 -4.68
CA LEU A 243 2.09 3.25 -4.94
C LEU A 243 2.35 2.88 -6.41
N PRO A 244 1.76 3.55 -7.43
CA PRO A 244 2.04 3.26 -8.84
C PRO A 244 3.52 3.36 -9.23
N ILE A 245 4.18 4.41 -8.70
CA ILE A 245 5.59 4.67 -8.95
C ILE A 245 6.43 3.60 -8.23
N GLU A 246 6.10 3.32 -6.97
CA GLU A 246 6.82 2.30 -6.19
C GLU A 246 6.72 0.90 -6.81
N LEU A 247 5.57 0.54 -7.36
CA LEU A 247 5.38 -0.75 -8.03
C LEU A 247 5.87 -0.76 -9.48
N SER A 248 6.37 0.37 -9.99
CA SER A 248 6.89 0.52 -11.35
C SER A 248 5.88 0.11 -12.43
N TYR A 249 4.61 0.51 -12.27
CA TYR A 249 3.53 0.17 -13.20
C TYR A 249 3.84 0.58 -14.63
N ASP A 250 4.38 1.78 -14.85
CA ASP A 250 4.70 2.26 -16.20
C ASP A 250 5.65 1.32 -16.94
N LYS A 251 6.69 0.81 -16.25
CA LYS A 251 7.64 -0.13 -16.85
C LYS A 251 6.97 -1.44 -17.24
N LEU A 252 6.02 -1.92 -16.43
CA LEU A 252 5.29 -3.14 -16.68
C LEU A 252 4.30 -2.98 -17.84
N LEU A 253 3.57 -1.87 -17.88
CA LEU A 253 2.63 -1.55 -18.95
C LEU A 253 3.36 -1.41 -20.30
N VAL A 254 4.47 -0.68 -20.35
CA VAL A 254 5.32 -0.58 -21.56
C VAL A 254 5.87 -1.95 -21.98
N ALA A 255 6.18 -2.84 -21.04
CA ALA A 255 6.59 -4.20 -21.36
C ALA A 255 5.43 -5.02 -21.97
N ALA A 256 4.20 -4.81 -21.49
CA ALA A 256 3.00 -5.50 -21.99
C ALA A 256 2.61 -5.08 -23.42
N GLU A 257 2.83 -3.81 -23.79
CA GLU A 257 2.57 -3.28 -25.14
C GLU A 257 3.33 -4.06 -26.25
N LYS A 258 4.41 -4.77 -25.90
CA LYS A 258 5.18 -5.59 -26.85
C LYS A 258 4.49 -6.90 -27.24
N PHE A 259 3.56 -7.36 -26.41
CA PHE A 259 2.93 -8.69 -26.54
C PHE A 259 1.40 -8.60 -26.70
N HIS A 260 0.80 -7.44 -26.40
CA HIS A 260 -0.66 -7.25 -26.40
C HIS A 260 -1.09 -5.98 -27.12
N PRO A 261 -2.34 -5.93 -27.64
CA PRO A 261 -2.89 -4.72 -28.24
C PRO A 261 -2.86 -3.55 -27.26
N ILE A 262 -2.46 -2.38 -27.75
CA ILE A 262 -2.36 -1.15 -26.96
C ILE A 262 -3.68 -0.86 -26.22
N ALA A 263 -4.83 -1.07 -26.88
CA ALA A 263 -6.14 -0.86 -26.27
C ALA A 263 -6.37 -1.67 -24.97
N VAL A 264 -5.84 -2.89 -24.87
CA VAL A 264 -5.96 -3.73 -23.67
C VAL A 264 -5.04 -3.20 -22.56
N VAL A 265 -3.82 -2.80 -22.92
CA VAL A 265 -2.87 -2.23 -21.95
C VAL A 265 -3.36 -0.87 -21.41
N ASP A 266 -3.96 -0.07 -22.27
CA ASP A 266 -4.58 1.21 -21.90
C ASP A 266 -5.76 1.01 -20.95
N GLU A 267 -6.53 -0.08 -21.08
CA GLU A 267 -7.59 -0.42 -20.12
C GLU A 267 -7.02 -0.70 -18.72
N TYR A 268 -5.94 -1.48 -18.62
CA TYR A 268 -5.26 -1.71 -17.35
C TYR A 268 -4.68 -0.44 -16.74
N ARG A 269 -4.06 0.41 -17.58
CA ARG A 269 -3.55 1.72 -17.16
C ARG A 269 -4.68 2.56 -16.57
N LYS A 270 -5.78 2.69 -17.31
CA LYS A 270 -6.96 3.43 -16.88
C LYS A 270 -7.54 2.88 -15.57
N GLN A 271 -7.62 1.56 -15.41
CA GLN A 271 -8.15 0.95 -14.18
C GLN A 271 -7.32 1.31 -12.94
N ILE A 272 -5.99 1.27 -13.05
CA ILE A 272 -5.08 1.64 -11.95
C ILE A 272 -5.20 3.15 -11.66
N GLU A 273 -5.09 3.99 -12.69
CA GLU A 273 -5.20 5.45 -12.55
C GLU A 273 -6.53 5.86 -11.94
N THR A 274 -7.62 5.25 -12.39
CA THR A 274 -8.98 5.51 -11.88
C THR A 274 -9.10 5.09 -10.41
N THR A 275 -8.62 3.90 -10.05
CA THR A 275 -8.65 3.42 -8.65
C THR A 275 -7.88 4.37 -7.73
N VAL A 276 -6.68 4.80 -8.15
CA VAL A 276 -5.86 5.74 -7.37
C VAL A 276 -6.52 7.10 -7.27
N ALA A 277 -7.06 7.63 -8.37
CA ALA A 277 -7.74 8.92 -8.41
C ALA A 277 -8.98 8.94 -7.52
N ILE A 278 -9.88 7.95 -7.66
CA ILE A 278 -11.10 7.84 -6.87
C ILE A 278 -10.77 7.74 -5.39
N CYS A 279 -9.90 6.81 -4.98
CA CYS A 279 -9.54 6.68 -3.57
C CYS A 279 -8.86 7.97 -3.03
N SER A 280 -7.97 8.58 -3.81
CA SER A 280 -7.35 9.85 -3.40
C SER A 280 -8.37 10.97 -3.22
N GLN A 281 -9.40 11.02 -4.07
CA GLN A 281 -10.48 11.98 -3.96
C GLN A 281 -11.36 11.68 -2.74
N ASP A 282 -11.79 10.42 -2.54
CA ASP A 282 -12.57 9.99 -1.38
C ASP A 282 -11.93 10.42 -0.05
N ILE A 283 -10.60 10.26 0.05
CA ILE A 283 -9.84 10.64 1.23
C ILE A 283 -9.72 12.16 1.36
N THR A 284 -9.57 12.88 0.24
CA THR A 284 -9.55 14.35 0.24
C THR A 284 -10.89 14.91 0.71
N ASP A 285 -12.01 14.38 0.20
CA ASP A 285 -13.36 14.78 0.57
C ASP A 285 -13.64 14.49 2.05
N ARG A 286 -13.10 13.38 2.57
CA ARG A 286 -13.14 13.07 4.00
C ARG A 286 -12.37 14.08 4.84
N ILE A 287 -11.16 14.48 4.43
CA ILE A 287 -10.40 15.53 5.11
C ILE A 287 -11.21 16.84 5.14
N TYR A 288 -11.79 17.24 3.99
CA TYR A 288 -12.63 18.44 3.93
C TYR A 288 -13.85 18.34 4.85
N ARG A 289 -14.53 17.20 4.92
CA ARG A 289 -15.65 17.00 5.85
C ARG A 289 -15.25 17.14 7.32
N ILE A 290 -14.09 16.61 7.70
CA ILE A 290 -13.58 16.75 9.08
C ILE A 290 -13.26 18.22 9.38
N LEU A 291 -12.59 18.90 8.45
CA LEU A 291 -12.21 20.32 8.59
C LEU A 291 -13.41 21.27 8.54
N SER A 292 -14.49 20.94 7.81
CA SER A 292 -15.62 21.85 7.60
C SER A 292 -16.33 22.23 8.91
N LYS A 293 -16.35 21.35 9.92
CA LYS A 293 -16.88 21.66 11.25
C LYS A 293 -16.11 22.81 11.90
N VAL A 294 -14.77 22.81 11.79
CA VAL A 294 -13.91 23.88 12.31
C VAL A 294 -14.11 25.17 11.52
N ILE A 295 -14.09 25.07 10.19
CA ILE A 295 -14.26 26.23 9.30
C ILE A 295 -15.60 26.92 9.57
N THR A 296 -16.69 26.14 9.65
CA THR A 296 -18.03 26.69 9.91
C THR A 296 -18.13 27.35 11.28
N ASN A 297 -17.50 26.77 12.31
CA ASN A 297 -17.49 27.37 13.65
C ASN A 297 -16.69 28.68 13.67
N MET A 298 -15.49 28.68 13.06
CA MET A 298 -14.66 29.88 12.92
C MET A 298 -15.39 30.98 12.14
N GLU A 299 -16.08 30.65 11.04
CA GLU A 299 -16.89 31.62 10.30
C GLU A 299 -18.01 32.23 11.14
N MET A 300 -18.66 31.43 11.99
CA MET A 300 -19.72 31.90 12.88
C MET A 300 -19.19 32.88 13.93
N GLU A 301 -18.08 32.54 14.58
CA GLU A 301 -17.43 33.38 15.58
C GLU A 301 -16.87 34.67 14.95
N LEU A 302 -16.23 34.58 13.77
CA LEU A 302 -15.76 35.75 13.02
C LEU A 302 -16.90 36.71 12.67
N LYS A 303 -18.07 36.20 12.27
CA LYS A 303 -19.25 37.03 12.01
C LYS A 303 -19.73 37.77 13.26
N GLN A 304 -19.66 37.16 14.44
CA GLN A 304 -20.02 37.82 15.70
C GLN A 304 -19.05 38.98 16.01
N TYR A 305 -17.74 38.76 15.89
CA TYR A 305 -16.75 39.83 16.08
C TYR A 305 -16.91 40.96 15.06
N LEU A 306 -17.14 40.63 13.78
CA LEU A 306 -17.39 41.63 12.74
C LEU A 306 -18.66 42.45 13.03
N PHE A 307 -19.73 41.81 13.53
CA PHE A 307 -20.95 42.50 13.92
C PHE A 307 -20.69 43.49 15.07
N HIS A 308 -19.95 43.09 16.10
CA HIS A 308 -19.55 43.99 17.18
C HIS A 308 -18.68 45.16 16.71
N ILE A 309 -17.84 44.95 15.69
CA ILE A 309 -17.07 46.03 15.07
C ILE A 309 -17.99 47.02 14.34
N VAL A 310 -18.99 46.52 13.62
CA VAL A 310 -19.95 47.36 12.88
C VAL A 310 -20.90 48.12 13.81
N GLU A 311 -21.32 47.52 14.92
CA GLU A 311 -22.19 48.15 15.92
C GLU A 311 -21.45 49.01 16.95
N ALA A 312 -20.12 49.15 16.83
CA ALA A 312 -19.33 49.89 17.80
C ALA A 312 -19.75 51.38 17.85
N PRO A 313 -19.94 51.97 19.05
CA PRO A 313 -20.23 53.39 19.18
C PRO A 313 -19.12 54.27 18.58
N GLU A 314 -19.46 55.41 17.98
CA GLU A 314 -18.49 56.35 17.37
C GLU A 314 -17.41 56.86 18.34
N ALA A 315 -17.68 56.82 19.65
CA ALA A 315 -16.73 57.19 20.70
C ALA A 315 -15.68 56.11 21.01
N SER A 316 -15.83 54.89 20.46
CA SER A 316 -14.91 53.78 20.67
C SER A 316 -13.64 53.96 19.85
N THR A 317 -12.49 53.64 20.41
CA THR A 317 -11.25 53.67 19.63
C THR A 317 -11.18 52.45 18.71
N VAL A 318 -10.62 52.63 17.51
CA VAL A 318 -10.42 51.53 16.54
C VAL A 318 -9.65 50.36 17.17
N GLN A 319 -8.69 50.67 18.05
CA GLN A 319 -7.91 49.65 18.75
C GLN A 319 -8.80 48.81 19.66
N ASP A 320 -9.62 49.44 20.51
CA ASP A 320 -10.47 48.72 21.48
C ASP A 320 -11.55 47.88 20.78
N THR A 321 -12.04 48.35 19.63
CA THR A 321 -13.06 47.66 18.84
C THR A 321 -12.52 46.44 18.08
N ILE A 322 -11.28 46.50 17.55
CA ILE A 322 -10.71 45.43 16.71
C ILE A 322 -9.82 44.46 17.52
N GLN A 323 -9.22 44.89 18.63
CA GLN A 323 -8.35 44.03 19.46
C GLN A 323 -8.95 42.67 19.84
N PRO A 324 -10.26 42.55 20.16
CA PRO A 324 -10.87 41.24 20.45
C PRO A 324 -10.83 40.28 19.26
N LEU A 325 -11.02 40.78 18.03
CA LEU A 325 -10.91 39.99 16.81
C LEU A 325 -9.48 39.50 16.59
N PHE A 326 -8.47 40.37 16.76
CA PHE A 326 -7.07 39.93 16.64
C PHE A 326 -6.71 38.90 17.71
N THR A 327 -7.14 39.12 18.94
CA THR A 327 -6.91 38.16 20.04
C THR A 327 -7.59 36.82 19.75
N PHE A 328 -8.78 36.84 19.15
CA PHE A 328 -9.48 35.66 18.69
C PHE A 328 -8.73 34.94 17.57
N LEU A 329 -8.30 35.65 16.52
CA LEU A 329 -7.54 35.08 15.40
C LEU A 329 -6.24 34.46 15.90
N ASP A 330 -5.50 35.14 16.78
CA ASP A 330 -4.25 34.63 17.36
C ASP A 330 -4.49 33.36 18.20
N ASN A 331 -5.52 33.36 19.05
CA ASN A 331 -5.79 32.22 19.92
C ASN A 331 -6.42 31.01 19.19
N GLN A 332 -7.20 31.25 18.14
CA GLN A 332 -7.95 30.20 17.45
C GLN A 332 -7.30 29.73 16.15
N LEU A 333 -6.63 30.57 15.36
CA LEU A 333 -6.01 30.14 14.10
C LEU A 333 -4.55 29.72 14.26
N LEU A 334 -3.79 30.39 15.12
CA LEU A 334 -2.37 30.09 15.30
C LEU A 334 -2.12 28.61 15.67
N PRO A 335 -2.90 27.98 16.57
CA PRO A 335 -2.71 26.56 16.89
C PRO A 335 -2.92 25.65 15.66
N TYR A 336 -3.89 25.93 14.79
CA TYR A 336 -4.05 25.13 13.56
C TYR A 336 -2.89 25.30 12.60
N THR A 337 -2.32 26.51 12.48
CA THR A 337 -1.12 26.71 11.65
C THR A 337 0.12 25.99 12.21
N GLU A 338 0.18 25.81 13.54
CA GLU A 338 1.23 25.07 14.21
C GLU A 338 1.08 23.56 13.99
N TYR A 339 -0.13 23.01 14.20
CA TYR A 339 -0.34 21.55 14.16
C TYR A 339 -0.65 21.00 12.77
N LEU A 340 -1.30 21.73 11.87
CA LEU A 340 -1.61 21.25 10.52
C LEU A 340 -0.36 21.25 9.63
N ILE A 341 -0.30 20.26 8.73
CA ILE A 341 0.65 20.31 7.61
C ILE A 341 0.16 21.29 6.54
N ARG A 342 1.10 21.77 5.70
CA ARG A 342 0.83 22.79 4.67
C ARG A 342 -0.38 22.45 3.80
N GLN A 343 -0.52 21.21 3.36
CA GLN A 343 -1.64 20.77 2.53
C GLN A 343 -2.98 20.97 3.23
N ASN A 344 -3.07 20.64 4.52
CA ASN A 344 -4.30 20.82 5.29
C ASN A 344 -4.56 22.29 5.65
N VAL A 345 -3.51 23.08 5.87
CA VAL A 345 -3.66 24.54 6.00
C VAL A 345 -4.27 25.14 4.73
N THR A 346 -3.77 24.75 3.55
CA THR A 346 -4.33 25.21 2.26
C THR A 346 -5.81 24.86 2.13
N ARG A 347 -6.23 23.68 2.61
CA ARG A 347 -7.64 23.25 2.61
C ARG A 347 -8.53 24.09 3.54
N CYS A 348 -7.98 24.69 4.58
CA CYS A 348 -8.72 25.59 5.48
C CYS A 348 -8.81 27.03 4.92
N SER A 349 -7.87 27.43 4.07
CA SER A 349 -7.79 28.80 3.52
C SER A 349 -8.44 28.99 2.15
N GLY A 350 -8.87 27.89 1.52
CA GLY A 350 -9.28 27.82 0.11
C GLY A 350 -10.79 27.85 -0.09
#